data_AF-A0A9X1NP83-F1
#
_entry.id   AF-A0A9X1NP83-F1
#
_cell.length_a   1.000
_cell.length_b   1.000
_cell.length_c   1.000
_cell.angle_alpha   90.00
_cell.angle_beta   90.00
_cell.angle_gamma   90.00
#
_symmetry.space_group_name_H-M   'P 1'
#
loop_
_entity.id
_entity.type
_entity.pdbx_description
1 polymer ?
#
loop_
_entity_poly.entity_id
_entity_poly.type
_entity_poly.pdbx_seq_one_letter_code
_entity_poly.pdbx_strand_id
1 'polypeptide(L)'
;MTSTAVPVAALRLTRSDIAAACGVDRSTVTRWQKTQSFPRAVGQVRGTGEAALFALGDVHDWLAQERADDGVAIERLYPYAFAREVVCRHAGQPALNVVLGLLVNRESGGVQRVPEAFDWMVDHLTHGPGFTLLERLLDLRSALFGPGKAWDQLRPEAIELIAGLVQPGEGQVELHDPAAREGDLLVAVARAMAERATGTQKLLIRAHDDEPFLRTLVNLRLEGLQRDLAADGRSTTLFLRITDTDKALLGPTDRIVALLPLDSDPRSMVVALDALLKRLRPGGQLVVAGPRESMVGDLPATSDIGRRRAALLREVTLSAVLHLPGLIRGPVDRAAAVMVMHRAAVSGQTTVLDLRQQPLTSERVRTALQSIEAKALEADGQTRTIAQADLLASEFRLAATRPASPVPVEGLLEALGRSSGLKERAEELRRISQESYRPARRSPIGSRRRGQTADLQVLIPPRAGEISLAGDVVVTFEDANATSARADLEGGALVHRPNQIVRITEQGRPLWTPRVLAALITWRLGDAAAGSLDSISVAPPPAGLLNEWDKALEAIQGYRTTLGELAASLDDLERATTNAMFTGSGMPVPVNSLDD
;
A
#
# COMPACT_ATOMS: atom_id res chain seq x y z
N MET A 1 44.78 -8.83 7.09
CA MET A 1 44.52 -7.73 8.03
C MET A 1 43.37 -8.15 8.94
N THR A 2 43.64 -8.35 10.23
CA THR A 2 42.63 -8.77 11.22
C THR A 2 41.72 -7.59 11.55
N SER A 3 40.47 -7.66 11.11
CA SER A 3 39.42 -6.71 11.47
C SER A 3 39.11 -6.84 12.97
N THR A 4 39.46 -5.83 13.74
CA THR A 4 39.07 -5.70 15.15
C THR A 4 37.58 -5.38 15.21
N ALA A 5 36.76 -6.38 15.50
CA ALA A 5 35.35 -6.19 15.79
C ALA A 5 35.21 -5.28 17.02
N VAL A 6 34.65 -4.08 16.84
CA VAL A 6 34.24 -3.22 17.94
C VAL A 6 32.87 -3.72 18.43
N PRO A 7 32.73 -4.13 19.70
CA PRO A 7 31.45 -4.60 20.22
C PRO A 7 30.40 -3.48 20.24
N VAL A 8 29.13 -3.83 20.06
CA VAL A 8 27.95 -2.94 20.01
C VAL A 8 27.85 -1.99 21.23
N ALA A 9 28.55 -2.30 22.31
CA ALA A 9 28.80 -1.42 23.46
C ALA A 9 29.48 -0.07 23.13
N ALA A 10 29.88 0.19 21.87
CA ALA A 10 30.62 1.37 21.46
C ALA A 10 29.79 2.57 21.00
N LEU A 11 28.47 2.46 20.86
CA LEU A 11 27.64 3.63 20.55
C LEU A 11 27.49 4.52 21.77
N ARG A 12 28.06 5.72 21.64
CA ARG A 12 28.11 6.70 22.70
C ARG A 12 27.36 7.96 22.28
N LEU A 13 26.38 8.37 23.08
CA LEU A 13 25.70 9.65 22.93
C LEU A 13 26.32 10.68 23.87
N THR A 14 26.45 11.92 23.42
CA THR A 14 26.69 13.06 24.31
C THR A 14 25.38 13.56 24.90
N ARG A 15 25.46 14.41 25.94
CA ARG A 15 24.27 15.10 26.46
C ARG A 15 23.53 15.90 25.40
N SER A 16 24.26 16.48 24.45
CA SER A 16 23.69 17.28 23.37
C SER A 16 22.90 16.40 22.39
N ASP A 17 23.40 15.20 22.10
CA ASP A 17 22.71 14.23 21.23
C ASP A 17 21.42 13.73 21.90
N ILE A 18 21.46 13.43 23.21
CA ILE A 18 20.27 13.02 23.97
C ILE A 18 19.24 14.16 24.02
N ALA A 19 19.69 15.40 24.23
CA ALA A 19 18.83 16.57 24.28
C ALA A 19 18.12 16.79 22.94
N ALA A 20 18.87 16.74 21.84
CA ALA A 20 18.35 16.87 20.49
C ALA A 20 17.34 15.77 20.16
N ALA A 21 17.68 14.50 20.45
CA ALA A 21 16.80 13.37 20.19
C ALA A 21 15.49 13.46 20.99
N CYS A 22 15.54 13.90 22.24
CA CYS A 22 14.36 14.04 23.10
C CYS A 22 13.61 15.36 22.88
N GLY A 23 14.10 16.27 22.03
CA GLY A 23 13.50 17.60 21.84
C GLY A 23 13.53 18.48 23.08
N VAL A 24 14.51 18.29 23.98
CA VAL A 24 14.66 19.04 25.23
C VAL A 24 15.95 19.87 25.22
N ASP A 25 16.07 20.83 26.13
CA ASP A 25 17.32 21.54 26.30
C ASP A 25 18.40 20.67 26.99
N ARG A 26 19.67 21.02 26.78
CA ARG A 26 20.81 20.31 27.36
C ARG A 26 20.87 20.38 28.90
N SER A 27 20.29 21.42 29.48
CA SER A 27 20.22 21.58 30.95
C SER A 27 19.25 20.56 31.57
N THR A 28 18.23 20.16 30.83
CA THR A 28 17.23 19.14 31.18
C THR A 28 17.90 17.77 31.24
N VAL A 29 18.71 17.41 30.23
CA VAL A 29 19.51 16.17 30.29
C VAL A 29 20.50 16.19 31.46
N THR A 30 21.09 17.36 31.77
CA THR A 30 21.96 17.51 32.94
C THR A 30 21.21 17.33 34.26
N ARG A 31 19.93 17.71 34.31
CA ARG A 31 19.04 17.46 35.44
C ARG A 31 18.68 15.98 35.55
N TRP A 32 18.38 15.32 34.44
CA TRP A 32 18.16 13.87 34.40
C TRP A 32 19.38 13.11 34.92
N GLN A 33 20.59 13.50 34.52
CA GLN A 33 21.82 12.88 35.03
C GLN A 33 21.99 12.93 36.55
N LYS A 34 21.37 13.91 37.24
CA LYS A 34 21.41 14.00 38.70
C LYS A 34 20.44 13.04 39.39
N THR A 35 19.49 12.46 38.65
CA THR A 35 18.61 11.40 39.17
C THR A 35 19.35 10.07 39.23
N GLN A 36 19.06 9.26 40.25
CA GLN A 36 19.77 8.00 40.45
C GLN A 36 19.48 6.93 39.39
N SER A 37 18.35 7.03 38.68
CA SER A 37 17.97 6.08 37.64
C SER A 37 18.61 6.37 36.28
N PHE A 38 19.09 7.61 36.02
CA PHE A 38 19.67 7.95 34.72
C PHE A 38 20.96 7.16 34.43
N PRO A 39 21.18 6.70 33.19
CA PRO A 39 22.35 5.91 32.83
C PRO A 39 23.67 6.57 33.18
N ARG A 40 24.61 5.76 33.68
CA ARG A 40 25.93 6.26 34.03
C ARG A 40 26.75 6.56 32.77
N ALA A 41 27.54 7.62 32.87
CA ALA A 41 28.53 7.92 31.85
C ALA A 41 29.56 6.78 31.77
N VAL A 42 29.83 6.36 30.55
CA VAL A 42 30.69 5.22 30.19
C VAL A 42 32.03 5.70 29.62
N GLY A 43 32.22 7.01 29.48
CA GLY A 43 33.46 7.63 29.05
C GLY A 43 33.40 9.16 29.04
N GLN A 44 34.50 9.79 28.62
CA GLN A 44 34.61 11.24 28.40
C GLN A 44 35.28 11.53 27.07
N VAL A 45 34.83 12.56 26.38
CA VAL A 45 35.53 13.08 25.18
C VAL A 45 36.73 13.91 25.65
N ARG A 46 37.94 13.51 25.27
CA ARG A 46 39.15 14.29 25.58
C ARG A 46 39.23 15.53 24.67
N GLY A 47 39.47 16.70 25.26
CA GLY A 47 39.93 17.90 24.54
C GLY A 47 38.84 18.90 24.12
N THR A 48 37.55 18.66 24.37
CA THR A 48 36.46 19.54 23.89
C THR A 48 35.69 20.27 24.98
N GLY A 49 35.96 20.02 26.27
CA GLY A 49 35.20 20.61 27.38
C GLY A 49 33.75 20.11 27.50
N GLU A 50 33.24 19.34 26.54
CA GLU A 50 31.93 18.69 26.58
C GLU A 50 32.06 17.22 26.98
N ALA A 51 31.62 16.92 28.20
CA ALA A 51 30.45 16.12 28.56
C ALA A 51 30.56 14.60 28.33
N ALA A 52 30.52 13.88 29.46
CA ALA A 52 30.13 12.48 29.61
C ALA A 52 29.46 11.83 28.37
N LEU A 53 30.03 10.69 27.98
CA LEU A 53 29.47 9.80 26.97
C LEU A 53 28.56 8.77 27.64
N PHE A 54 27.40 8.50 27.06
CA PHE A 54 26.42 7.53 27.55
C PHE A 54 26.23 6.40 26.56
N ALA A 55 26.06 5.17 27.02
CA ALA A 55 25.75 4.06 26.11
C ALA A 55 24.34 4.27 25.55
N LEU A 56 24.21 4.23 24.22
CA LEU A 56 22.92 4.41 23.56
C LEU A 56 21.85 3.41 24.07
N GLY A 57 22.25 2.16 24.29
CA GLY A 57 21.35 1.12 24.79
C GLY A 57 20.75 1.48 26.14
N ASP A 58 21.59 1.85 27.10
CA ASP A 58 21.16 2.21 28.45
C ASP A 58 20.26 3.46 28.45
N VAL A 59 20.55 4.45 27.59
CA VAL A 59 19.72 5.67 27.44
C VAL A 59 18.35 5.34 26.85
N HIS A 60 18.30 4.49 25.82
CA HIS A 60 17.04 4.04 25.25
C HIS A 60 16.19 3.28 26.29
N ASP A 61 16.80 2.31 26.97
CA ASP A 61 16.08 1.45 27.92
C ASP A 61 15.60 2.26 29.14
N TRP A 62 16.38 3.23 29.61
CA TRP A 62 15.94 4.17 30.64
C TRP A 62 14.78 5.05 30.17
N LEU A 63 14.82 5.61 28.95
CA LEU A 63 13.72 6.42 28.41
C LEU A 63 12.46 5.59 28.20
N ALA A 64 12.59 4.34 27.75
CA ALA A 64 11.46 3.43 27.61
C ALA A 64 10.84 3.06 28.96
N GLN A 65 11.64 2.95 30.03
CA GLN A 65 11.18 2.53 31.34
C GLN A 65 10.65 3.70 32.21
N GLU A 66 11.37 4.82 32.24
CA GLU A 66 11.13 5.92 33.19
C GLU A 66 10.39 7.11 32.54
N ARG A 67 10.20 7.07 31.22
CA ARG A 67 9.60 8.17 30.43
C ARG A 67 8.58 7.67 29.39
N ALA A 68 8.02 6.46 29.61
CA ALA A 68 6.97 5.89 28.76
C ALA A 68 5.75 6.82 28.58
N ASP A 69 5.41 7.57 29.63
CA ASP A 69 4.27 8.47 29.66
C ASP A 69 4.54 9.83 28.97
N ASP A 70 5.82 10.19 28.75
CA ASP A 70 6.20 11.48 28.15
C ASP A 70 6.12 11.46 26.60
N GLY A 71 5.87 10.29 25.98
CA GLY A 71 5.45 10.06 24.58
C GLY A 71 6.40 10.51 23.43
N VAL A 72 7.05 11.65 23.58
CA VAL A 72 7.86 12.36 22.59
C VAL A 72 9.28 11.77 22.46
N ALA A 73 9.80 11.15 23.52
CA ALA A 73 11.18 10.67 23.57
C ALA A 73 11.38 9.30 22.89
N ILE A 74 10.38 8.41 22.92
CA ILE A 74 10.53 7.04 22.43
C ILE A 74 10.44 7.00 20.90
N GLU A 75 9.46 7.67 20.29
CA GLU A 75 9.28 7.74 18.82
C GLU A 75 10.53 8.23 18.07
N ARG A 76 11.21 9.23 18.63
CA ARG A 76 12.45 9.80 18.04
C ARG A 76 13.69 8.95 18.25
N LEU A 77 13.64 7.99 19.17
CA LEU A 77 14.73 7.05 19.45
C LEU A 77 14.55 5.68 18.79
N TYR A 78 13.37 5.36 18.25
CA TYR A 78 13.16 4.16 17.41
C TYR A 78 14.17 4.01 16.28
N PRO A 79 14.52 5.07 15.53
CA PRO A 79 15.70 5.12 14.69
C PRO A 79 16.93 4.45 15.32
N TYR A 80 17.33 4.93 16.49
CA TYR A 80 18.54 4.50 17.16
C TYR A 80 18.43 3.10 17.77
N ALA A 81 17.23 2.68 18.21
CA ALA A 81 16.94 1.32 18.63
C ALA A 81 16.99 0.32 17.46
N PHE A 82 16.49 0.72 16.28
CA PHE A 82 16.64 -0.02 15.04
C PHE A 82 18.11 -0.13 14.61
N ALA A 83 18.88 0.95 14.73
CA ALA A 83 20.34 0.93 14.54
C ALA A 83 21.03 -0.07 15.48
N ARG A 84 20.64 -0.08 16.76
CA ARG A 84 21.13 -1.06 17.75
C ARG A 84 20.82 -2.49 17.34
N GLU A 85 19.58 -2.76 16.95
CA GLU A 85 19.13 -4.13 16.64
C GLU A 85 19.75 -4.67 15.35
N VAL A 86 19.88 -3.82 14.32
CA VAL A 86 20.62 -4.13 13.09
C VAL A 86 22.08 -4.46 13.39
N VAL A 87 22.73 -3.69 14.26
CA VAL A 87 24.15 -3.86 14.59
C VAL A 87 24.40 -5.09 15.46
N CYS A 88 23.47 -5.40 16.36
CA CYS A 88 23.47 -6.64 17.14
C CYS A 88 23.29 -7.88 16.26
N ARG A 89 22.43 -7.83 15.24
CA ARG A 89 22.09 -9.00 14.42
C ARG A 89 22.97 -9.20 13.19
N HIS A 90 23.50 -8.12 12.59
CA HIS A 90 23.97 -8.15 11.20
C HIS A 90 25.32 -7.48 10.93
N ALA A 91 26.28 -7.58 11.87
CA ALA A 91 27.73 -7.46 11.61
C ALA A 91 28.42 -6.08 11.80
N GLY A 92 28.25 -5.45 12.97
CA GLY A 92 29.22 -4.46 13.47
C GLY A 92 29.13 -3.06 12.85
N GLN A 93 30.21 -2.28 12.99
CA GLN A 93 30.30 -0.83 12.74
C GLN A 93 29.84 -0.34 11.33
N PRO A 94 29.95 -1.13 10.24
CA PRO A 94 29.40 -0.74 8.94
C PRO A 94 27.89 -0.67 8.86
N ALA A 95 27.19 -1.66 9.42
CA ALA A 95 25.72 -1.64 9.46
C ALA A 95 25.21 -0.47 10.31
N LEU A 96 25.97 -0.09 11.34
CA LEU A 96 25.66 1.02 12.23
C LEU A 96 25.70 2.38 11.53
N ASN A 97 26.77 2.65 10.78
CA ASN A 97 26.95 3.93 10.11
C ASN A 97 25.92 4.10 8.98
N VAL A 98 25.55 2.99 8.32
CA VAL A 98 24.48 2.96 7.32
C VAL A 98 23.14 3.31 7.95
N VAL A 99 22.79 2.64 9.04
CA VAL A 99 21.52 2.91 9.71
C VAL A 99 21.50 4.33 10.30
N LEU A 100 22.56 4.80 10.94
CA LEU A 100 22.63 6.19 11.43
C LEU A 100 22.53 7.21 10.29
N GLY A 101 23.13 6.96 9.13
CA GLY A 101 22.98 7.80 7.94
C GLY A 101 21.55 7.85 7.38
N LEU A 102 20.83 6.72 7.41
CA LEU A 102 19.42 6.64 7.01
C LEU A 102 18.47 7.34 7.99
N LEU A 103 18.90 7.58 9.23
CA LEU A 103 18.08 8.11 10.32
C LEU A 103 18.29 9.60 10.59
N VAL A 104 19.51 10.10 10.41
CA VAL A 104 19.87 11.49 10.70
C VAL A 104 19.30 12.48 9.68
N ASN A 105 18.88 12.01 8.50
CA ASN A 105 18.49 12.89 7.40
C ASN A 105 17.00 13.31 7.40
N ARG A 106 16.17 12.79 8.32
CA ARG A 106 14.72 13.01 8.25
C ARG A 106 14.23 14.30 8.90
N GLU A 107 14.86 14.83 9.97
CA GLU A 107 14.20 15.92 10.74
C GLU A 107 15.07 17.04 11.34
N SER A 108 16.39 17.02 11.27
CA SER A 108 17.20 18.08 11.90
C SER A 108 17.91 18.96 10.87
N GLY A 109 17.37 20.15 10.63
CA GLY A 109 18.04 21.28 9.96
C GLY A 109 19.27 21.82 10.71
N GLY A 110 20.05 20.95 11.35
CA GLY A 110 21.18 21.30 12.18
C GLY A 110 21.86 20.08 12.79
N VAL A 111 22.57 19.28 11.99
CA VAL A 111 23.73 18.49 12.47
C VAL A 111 24.84 18.59 11.42
N GLN A 112 25.76 19.53 11.65
CA GLN A 112 26.86 19.88 10.75
C GLN A 112 28.06 18.91 10.78
N ARG A 113 27.90 17.65 11.21
CA ARG A 113 29.02 16.68 11.31
C ARG A 113 28.67 15.27 10.85
N VAL A 114 28.00 15.17 9.70
CA VAL A 114 27.76 13.92 8.96
C VAL A 114 28.65 13.72 7.71
N PRO A 115 29.51 14.65 7.22
CA PRO A 115 30.28 14.39 5.99
C PRO A 115 31.20 13.17 6.05
N GLU A 116 32.00 13.00 7.12
CA GLU A 116 33.01 11.92 7.16
C GLU A 116 32.40 10.52 7.32
N ALA A 117 31.33 10.38 8.10
CA ALA A 117 30.60 9.12 8.24
C ALA A 117 29.82 8.77 6.96
N PHE A 118 29.35 9.79 6.25
CA PHE A 118 28.66 9.66 4.98
C PHE A 118 29.61 9.26 3.85
N ASP A 119 30.77 9.91 3.72
CA ASP A 119 31.79 9.54 2.73
C ASP A 119 32.33 8.12 2.99
N TRP A 120 32.53 7.76 4.25
CA TRP A 120 32.89 6.39 4.63
C TRP A 120 31.77 5.37 4.32
N MET A 121 30.51 5.73 4.57
CA MET A 121 29.34 4.91 4.30
C MET A 121 29.14 4.72 2.79
N VAL A 122 29.28 5.80 2.00
CA VAL A 122 29.33 5.75 0.55
C VAL A 122 30.43 4.78 0.19
N ASP A 123 31.69 4.99 0.59
CA ASP A 123 32.80 4.09 0.24
C ASP A 123 32.57 2.62 0.64
N HIS A 124 32.01 2.31 1.81
CA HIS A 124 31.81 0.92 2.27
C HIS A 124 30.55 0.26 1.70
N LEU A 125 29.47 1.00 1.48
CA LEU A 125 28.29 0.50 0.77
C LEU A 125 28.58 0.30 -0.71
N THR A 126 29.42 1.15 -1.26
CA THR A 126 29.75 1.15 -2.68
C THR A 126 30.87 0.17 -3.04
N HIS A 127 31.85 -0.09 -2.18
CA HIS A 127 33.04 -0.89 -2.53
C HIS A 127 33.10 -2.31 -1.89
N GLY A 128 31.97 -2.97 -1.60
CA GLY A 128 31.99 -4.32 -1.02
C GLY A 128 30.62 -5.03 -0.92
N PRO A 129 30.44 -6.04 -0.03
CA PRO A 129 29.15 -6.71 0.22
C PRO A 129 28.08 -5.78 0.82
N GLY A 130 28.37 -4.48 0.93
CA GLY A 130 27.52 -3.44 1.49
C GLY A 130 26.26 -3.17 0.68
N PHE A 131 26.24 -3.39 -0.64
CA PHE A 131 25.00 -3.26 -1.44
C PHE A 131 23.95 -4.28 -0.99
N THR A 132 24.33 -5.56 -0.85
CA THR A 132 23.46 -6.60 -0.30
C THR A 132 22.98 -6.28 1.11
N LEU A 133 23.82 -5.63 1.93
CA LEU A 133 23.42 -5.17 3.26
C LEU A 133 22.41 -4.00 3.16
N LEU A 134 22.62 -3.03 2.28
CA LEU A 134 21.70 -1.92 2.06
C LEU A 134 20.32 -2.42 1.65
N GLU A 135 20.23 -3.30 0.65
CA GLU A 135 18.95 -3.89 0.21
C GLU A 135 18.27 -4.65 1.36
N ARG A 136 19.02 -5.45 2.13
CA ARG A 136 18.48 -6.13 3.33
C ARG A 136 17.99 -5.17 4.40
N LEU A 137 18.63 -4.02 4.57
CA LEU A 137 18.22 -3.00 5.53
C LEU A 137 16.96 -2.26 5.07
N LEU A 138 16.81 -2.01 3.77
CA LEU A 138 15.58 -1.47 3.20
C LEU A 138 14.42 -2.47 3.34
N ASP A 139 14.67 -3.75 3.07
CA ASP A 139 13.69 -4.82 3.30
C ASP A 139 13.27 -4.91 4.77
N LEU A 140 14.24 -4.88 5.68
CA LEU A 140 13.98 -4.92 7.12
C LEU A 140 13.21 -3.67 7.59
N ARG A 141 13.54 -2.49 7.05
CA ARG A 141 12.81 -1.25 7.33
C ARG A 141 11.36 -1.37 6.86
N SER A 142 11.12 -1.87 5.64
CA SER A 142 9.76 -2.11 5.12
C SER A 142 8.98 -3.10 6.00
N ALA A 143 9.63 -4.15 6.49
CA ALA A 143 9.01 -5.14 7.37
C ALA A 143 8.69 -4.62 8.77
N LEU A 144 9.56 -3.81 9.37
CA LEU A 144 9.43 -3.39 10.78
C LEU A 144 8.55 -2.16 10.99
N PHE A 145 8.66 -1.15 10.11
CA PHE A 145 7.94 0.11 10.29
C PHE A 145 6.58 0.11 9.58
N GLY A 146 6.20 -1.03 8.99
CA GLY A 146 5.12 -1.12 8.03
C GLY A 146 5.37 -0.20 6.82
N PRO A 147 4.42 -0.12 5.88
CA PRO A 147 4.37 1.05 5.03
C PRO A 147 4.16 2.23 5.98
N GLY A 148 5.16 3.10 6.16
CA GLY A 148 4.96 4.34 6.93
C GLY A 148 3.90 5.23 6.25
N LYS A 149 4.06 6.55 6.25
CA LYS A 149 3.39 7.38 5.21
C LYS A 149 3.76 6.98 3.74
N ALA A 150 4.48 5.87 3.56
CA ALA A 150 4.72 5.11 2.34
C ALA A 150 3.43 4.42 1.83
N TRP A 151 2.40 5.21 1.51
CA TRP A 151 1.20 4.80 0.76
C TRP A 151 1.51 4.40 -0.70
N ASP A 152 2.73 3.92 -0.95
CA ASP A 152 3.51 4.20 -2.14
C ASP A 152 4.58 3.15 -2.44
N GLN A 153 4.81 2.17 -1.55
CA GLN A 153 5.69 1.04 -1.83
C GLN A 153 4.99 0.02 -2.73
N LEU A 154 5.47 -0.07 -3.96
CA LEU A 154 5.02 -1.07 -4.92
C LEU A 154 5.27 -2.49 -4.38
N ARG A 155 4.35 -3.41 -4.68
CA ARG A 155 4.59 -4.84 -4.45
C ARG A 155 5.76 -5.31 -5.34
N PRO A 156 6.64 -6.22 -4.87
CA PRO A 156 7.75 -6.73 -5.67
C PRO A 156 7.31 -7.29 -7.02
N GLU A 157 6.18 -7.99 -7.06
CA GLU A 157 5.62 -8.56 -8.27
C GLU A 157 5.13 -7.48 -9.24
N ALA A 158 4.66 -6.34 -8.73
CA ALA A 158 4.31 -5.19 -9.56
C ALA A 158 5.56 -4.49 -10.11
N ILE A 159 6.63 -4.39 -9.32
CA ILE A 159 7.94 -3.87 -9.76
C ILE A 159 8.50 -4.75 -10.87
N GLU A 160 8.52 -6.07 -10.66
CA GLU A 160 8.98 -7.07 -11.64
C GLU A 160 8.18 -6.96 -12.95
N LEU A 161 6.85 -6.87 -12.85
CA LEU A 161 5.97 -6.69 -14.00
C LEU A 161 6.29 -5.40 -14.77
N ILE A 162 6.34 -4.25 -14.08
CA ILE A 162 6.60 -2.96 -14.74
C ILE A 162 8.00 -2.94 -15.36
N ALA A 163 9.01 -3.47 -14.66
CA ALA A 163 10.38 -3.58 -15.16
C ALA A 163 10.48 -4.45 -16.41
N GLY A 164 9.76 -5.58 -16.44
CA GLY A 164 9.70 -6.47 -17.61
C GLY A 164 9.08 -5.81 -18.84
N LEU A 165 8.15 -4.87 -18.66
CA LEU A 165 7.47 -4.18 -19.78
C LEU A 165 8.35 -3.13 -20.48
N VAL A 166 9.40 -2.62 -19.82
CA VAL A 166 10.30 -1.64 -20.43
C VAL A 166 11.23 -2.33 -21.41
N GLN A 167 11.22 -1.94 -22.68
CA GLN A 167 12.05 -2.55 -23.72
C GLN A 167 13.48 -1.99 -23.68
N PRO A 168 14.52 -2.84 -23.79
CA PRO A 168 15.88 -2.35 -24.00
C PRO A 168 15.94 -1.55 -25.31
N GLY A 169 16.83 -0.57 -25.38
CA GLY A 169 17.16 0.12 -26.64
C GLY A 169 18.58 -0.24 -27.09
N GLU A 170 18.94 0.15 -28.30
CA GLU A 170 20.29 -0.03 -28.82
C GLU A 170 21.18 1.19 -28.51
N GLY A 171 22.48 0.94 -28.28
CA GLY A 171 23.46 2.00 -28.05
C GLY A 171 23.24 2.75 -26.74
N GLN A 172 23.08 4.08 -26.84
CA GLN A 172 22.83 4.93 -25.67
C GLN A 172 21.33 5.16 -25.50
N VAL A 173 20.80 4.77 -24.34
CA VAL A 173 19.38 4.91 -24.00
C VAL A 173 19.24 5.78 -22.77
N GLU A 174 18.37 6.77 -22.84
CA GLU A 174 18.00 7.58 -21.68
C GLU A 174 16.77 6.96 -20.98
N LEU A 175 16.89 6.65 -19.69
CA LEU A 175 15.81 6.19 -18.83
C LEU A 175 15.49 7.29 -17.83
N HIS A 176 14.21 7.62 -17.67
CA HIS A 176 13.76 8.65 -16.73
C HIS A 176 12.64 8.16 -15.83
N ASP A 177 12.78 8.45 -14.53
CA ASP A 177 11.72 8.33 -13.52
C ASP A 177 11.45 9.69 -12.87
N PRO A 178 10.25 10.29 -13.07
CA PRO A 178 9.89 11.61 -12.52
C PRO A 178 9.67 11.62 -11.01
N ALA A 179 9.56 10.45 -10.37
CA ALA A 179 9.29 10.31 -8.94
C ALA A 179 9.96 9.03 -8.44
N ALA A 180 11.30 9.04 -8.40
CA ALA A 180 12.10 7.85 -8.17
C ALA A 180 11.94 7.26 -6.75
N ARG A 181 11.58 8.09 -5.76
CA ARG A 181 11.40 7.67 -4.36
C ARG A 181 12.63 6.92 -3.87
N GLU A 182 12.44 5.74 -3.27
CA GLU A 182 13.52 4.88 -2.80
C GLU A 182 14.33 4.23 -3.94
N GLY A 183 13.83 4.33 -5.18
CA GLY A 183 14.51 3.84 -6.38
C GLY A 183 14.20 2.40 -6.76
N ASP A 184 13.28 1.71 -6.07
CA ASP A 184 13.00 0.28 -6.30
C ASP A 184 12.65 0.00 -7.76
N LEU A 185 11.72 0.79 -8.28
CA LEU A 185 11.26 0.66 -9.66
C LEU A 185 12.39 0.97 -10.64
N LEU A 186 13.13 2.04 -10.40
CA LEU A 186 14.21 2.49 -11.28
C LEU A 186 15.36 1.48 -11.34
N VAL A 187 15.77 0.95 -10.19
CA VAL A 187 16.81 -0.09 -10.07
C VAL A 187 16.36 -1.37 -10.77
N ALA A 188 15.11 -1.80 -10.57
CA ALA A 188 14.56 -2.99 -11.21
C ALA A 188 14.48 -2.83 -12.74
N VAL A 189 14.02 -1.68 -13.23
CA VAL A 189 13.98 -1.38 -14.68
C VAL A 189 15.37 -1.35 -15.27
N ALA A 190 16.33 -0.67 -14.63
CA ALA A 190 17.71 -0.61 -15.10
C ALA A 190 18.36 -2.01 -15.17
N ARG A 191 18.12 -2.85 -14.15
CA ARG A 191 18.57 -4.25 -14.12
C ARG A 191 17.93 -5.05 -15.27
N ALA A 192 16.61 -4.99 -15.41
CA ALA A 192 15.88 -5.72 -16.45
C ALA A 192 16.26 -5.29 -17.88
N MET A 193 16.59 -4.01 -18.09
CA MET A 193 17.11 -3.51 -19.36
C MET A 193 18.53 -4.04 -19.64
N ALA A 194 19.41 -4.00 -18.63
CA ALA A 194 20.76 -4.53 -18.74
C ALA A 194 20.79 -6.06 -18.97
N GLU A 195 19.84 -6.80 -18.38
CA GLU A 195 19.66 -8.24 -18.56
C GLU A 195 19.28 -8.63 -19.99
N ARG A 196 18.48 -7.81 -20.66
CA ARG A 196 17.96 -8.08 -22.00
C ARG A 196 18.74 -7.40 -23.12
N ALA A 197 19.75 -6.61 -22.80
CA ALA A 197 20.60 -5.96 -23.80
C ALA A 197 21.47 -7.00 -24.53
N THR A 198 21.42 -7.02 -25.86
CA THR A 198 22.19 -7.95 -26.71
C THR A 198 23.61 -7.46 -27.05
N GLY A 199 24.10 -6.41 -26.39
CA GLY A 199 25.41 -5.81 -26.63
C GLY A 199 25.79 -4.74 -25.60
N THR A 200 26.83 -3.96 -25.89
CA THR A 200 27.27 -2.83 -25.04
C THR A 200 26.22 -1.73 -25.06
N GLN A 201 25.50 -1.55 -23.96
CA GLN A 201 24.48 -0.52 -23.79
C GLN A 201 24.97 0.56 -22.82
N LYS A 202 24.79 1.83 -23.17
CA LYS A 202 25.01 2.96 -22.25
C LYS A 202 23.66 3.44 -21.76
N LEU A 203 23.35 3.21 -20.49
CA LEU A 203 22.08 3.64 -19.90
C LEU A 203 22.29 4.96 -19.14
N LEU A 204 21.76 6.07 -19.66
CA LEU A 204 21.73 7.35 -18.97
C LEU A 204 20.47 7.43 -18.12
N ILE A 205 20.61 7.33 -16.80
CA ILE A 205 19.50 7.34 -15.86
C ILE A 205 19.28 8.74 -15.31
N ARG A 206 18.06 9.24 -15.45
CA ARG A 206 17.58 10.48 -14.86
C ARG A 206 16.50 10.19 -13.84
N ALA A 207 16.75 10.57 -12.60
CA ALA A 207 15.80 10.41 -11.51
C ALA A 207 15.52 11.78 -10.89
N HIS A 208 14.27 12.01 -10.51
CA HIS A 208 13.87 13.16 -9.71
C HIS A 208 13.18 12.68 -8.44
N ASP A 209 13.54 13.30 -7.33
CA ASP A 209 12.79 13.23 -6.09
C ASP A 209 12.96 14.57 -5.35
N ASP A 210 11.90 15.04 -4.69
CA ASP A 210 11.94 16.32 -3.96
C ASP A 210 12.77 16.17 -2.67
N GLU A 211 12.85 14.95 -2.11
CA GLU A 211 13.59 14.67 -0.88
C GLU A 211 15.09 14.41 -1.15
N PRO A 212 16.01 15.22 -0.60
CA PRO A 212 17.46 15.05 -0.81
C PRO A 212 17.98 13.68 -0.39
N PHE A 213 17.41 13.12 0.67
CA PHE A 213 17.77 11.80 1.16
C PHE A 213 17.44 10.69 0.16
N LEU A 214 16.24 10.72 -0.44
CA LEU A 214 15.83 9.73 -1.44
C LEU A 214 16.69 9.81 -2.70
N ARG A 215 17.05 11.02 -3.15
CA ARG A 215 18.01 11.21 -4.25
C ARG A 215 19.35 10.52 -3.97
N THR A 216 19.90 10.70 -2.77
CA THR A 216 21.13 10.03 -2.34
C THR A 216 20.98 8.51 -2.32
N LEU A 217 19.86 8.01 -1.77
CA LEU A 217 19.59 6.58 -1.70
C LEU A 217 19.56 5.94 -3.10
N VAL A 218 18.87 6.58 -4.05
CA VAL A 218 18.80 6.13 -5.45
C VAL A 218 20.20 6.09 -6.09
N ASN A 219 21.03 7.11 -5.87
CA ASN A 219 22.43 7.12 -6.37
C ASN A 219 23.21 5.90 -5.86
N LEU A 220 23.20 5.66 -4.54
CA LEU A 220 23.91 4.55 -3.94
C LEU A 220 23.46 3.20 -4.50
N ARG A 221 22.15 3.02 -4.69
CA ARG A 221 21.60 1.75 -5.21
C ARG A 221 21.97 1.51 -6.66
N LEU A 222 21.91 2.54 -7.49
CA LEU A 222 22.25 2.42 -8.91
C LEU A 222 23.76 2.25 -9.14
N GLU A 223 24.61 2.86 -8.30
CA GLU A 223 26.04 2.55 -8.29
C GLU A 223 26.31 1.10 -7.88
N GLY A 224 25.61 0.60 -6.84
CA GLY A 224 25.66 -0.81 -6.45
C GLY A 224 25.29 -1.73 -7.61
N LEU A 225 24.17 -1.44 -8.29
CA LEU A 225 23.73 -2.15 -9.49
C LEU A 225 24.78 -2.11 -10.60
N GLN A 226 25.42 -0.97 -10.86
CA GLN A 226 26.46 -0.86 -11.89
C GLN A 226 27.62 -1.83 -11.62
N ARG A 227 28.00 -2.00 -10.35
CA ARG A 227 29.06 -2.92 -9.95
C ARG A 227 28.62 -4.38 -10.04
N ASP A 228 27.40 -4.71 -9.62
CA ASP A 228 26.82 -6.05 -9.80
C ASP A 228 26.86 -6.46 -11.28
N LEU A 229 26.39 -5.57 -12.16
CA LEU A 229 26.38 -5.81 -13.61
C LEU A 229 27.80 -5.99 -14.17
N ALA A 230 28.78 -5.22 -13.67
CA ALA A 230 30.17 -5.37 -14.06
C ALA A 230 30.78 -6.69 -13.56
N ALA A 231 30.43 -7.13 -12.34
CA ALA A 231 30.87 -8.40 -11.77
C ALA A 231 30.30 -9.61 -12.54
N ASP A 232 29.08 -9.49 -13.04
CA ASP A 232 28.43 -10.48 -13.93
C ASP A 232 29.01 -10.46 -15.36
N GLY A 233 30.04 -9.65 -15.63
CA GLY A 233 30.69 -9.55 -16.93
C GLY A 233 29.84 -8.84 -17.99
N ARG A 234 28.82 -8.07 -17.59
CA ARG A 234 27.96 -7.37 -18.55
C ARG A 234 28.57 -6.05 -18.99
N SER A 235 28.41 -5.76 -20.27
CA SER A 235 28.93 -4.56 -20.94
C SER A 235 27.97 -3.37 -20.84
N THR A 236 27.13 -3.30 -19.80
CA THR A 236 26.20 -2.18 -19.61
C THR A 236 26.84 -1.14 -18.70
N THR A 237 27.05 0.08 -19.22
CA THR A 237 27.54 1.20 -18.41
C THR A 237 26.37 2.08 -18.00
N LEU A 238 26.19 2.24 -16.69
CA LEU A 238 25.21 3.16 -16.13
C LEU A 238 25.85 4.55 -15.99
N PHE A 239 25.17 5.58 -16.49
CA PHE A 239 25.52 6.98 -16.25
C PHE A 239 24.40 7.60 -15.45
N LEU A 240 24.72 8.05 -14.25
CA LEU A 240 23.75 8.64 -13.34
C LEU A 240 23.73 10.16 -13.45
N ARG A 241 22.53 10.70 -13.60
CA ARG A 241 22.28 12.13 -13.42
C ARG A 241 20.98 12.30 -12.62
N ILE A 242 21.12 12.37 -11.30
CA ILE A 242 20.03 12.76 -10.42
C ILE A 242 20.07 14.28 -10.28
N THR A 243 19.00 14.95 -10.67
CA THR A 243 18.92 16.41 -10.67
C THR A 243 18.05 16.88 -9.52
N ASP A 244 18.43 18.01 -8.91
CA ASP A 244 17.60 18.79 -7.99
C ASP A 244 16.63 19.74 -8.73
N THR A 245 16.81 19.85 -10.04
CA THR A 245 16.19 20.89 -10.86
C THR A 245 14.77 20.50 -11.23
N ASP A 246 13.89 21.49 -11.15
CA ASP A 246 12.45 21.42 -11.38
C ASP A 246 12.06 20.48 -12.54
N LYS A 247 11.00 19.69 -12.35
CA LYS A 247 10.51 18.64 -13.29
C LYS A 247 10.34 19.15 -14.73
N ALA A 248 10.19 20.47 -14.90
CA ALA A 248 10.04 21.19 -16.15
C ALA A 248 11.34 21.33 -16.99
N LEU A 249 12.54 21.16 -16.41
CA LEU A 249 13.83 21.38 -17.10
C LEU A 249 14.43 20.13 -17.73
N LEU A 250 13.79 18.97 -17.56
CA LEU A 250 14.31 17.72 -18.07
C LEU A 250 13.93 17.54 -19.54
N GLY A 251 14.93 17.60 -20.42
CA GLY A 251 14.81 17.44 -21.87
C GLY A 251 14.25 16.07 -22.32
N PRO A 252 14.16 15.84 -23.64
CA PRO A 252 13.50 14.68 -24.20
C PRO A 252 14.27 13.36 -23.94
N THR A 253 13.54 12.28 -23.66
CA THR A 253 14.05 11.00 -23.12
C THR A 253 13.54 9.80 -23.95
N ASP A 254 14.31 8.70 -24.02
CA ASP A 254 13.97 7.50 -24.80
C ASP A 254 13.01 6.55 -24.07
N ARG A 255 13.14 6.41 -22.75
CA ARG A 255 12.33 5.54 -21.89
C ARG A 255 11.88 6.32 -20.67
N ILE A 256 10.59 6.30 -20.39
CA ILE A 256 10.04 6.86 -19.15
C ILE A 256 9.32 5.74 -18.41
N VAL A 257 9.65 5.55 -17.14
CA VAL A 257 8.88 4.74 -16.20
C VAL A 257 8.31 5.66 -15.14
N ALA A 258 7.02 5.56 -14.83
CA ALA A 258 6.40 6.45 -13.86
C ALA A 258 5.32 5.74 -13.05
N LEU A 259 5.32 5.97 -11.74
CA LEU A 259 4.19 5.68 -10.86
C LEU A 259 3.45 6.99 -10.58
N LEU A 260 2.21 7.08 -11.07
CA LEU A 260 1.33 8.20 -10.76
C LEU A 260 0.69 8.00 -9.38
N PRO A 261 0.44 9.08 -8.61
CA PRO A 261 -0.18 8.95 -7.29
C PRO A 261 -1.54 8.26 -7.39
N LEU A 262 -1.79 7.25 -6.56
CA LEU A 262 -3.01 6.44 -6.64
C LEU A 262 -4.28 7.15 -6.14
N ASP A 263 -4.14 8.31 -5.52
CA ASP A 263 -5.20 9.23 -5.11
C ASP A 263 -5.46 10.34 -6.14
N SER A 264 -4.69 10.40 -7.23
CA SER A 264 -4.86 11.44 -8.24
C SER A 264 -6.20 11.33 -8.94
N ASP A 265 -6.92 12.46 -8.96
CA ASP A 265 -8.15 12.58 -9.73
C ASP A 265 -7.86 12.45 -11.24
N PRO A 266 -8.88 12.11 -12.06
CA PRO A 266 -8.69 11.92 -13.49
C PRO A 266 -8.08 13.11 -14.24
N ARG A 267 -8.34 14.34 -13.81
CA ARG A 267 -7.81 15.55 -14.47
C ARG A 267 -6.31 15.67 -14.22
N SER A 268 -5.88 15.52 -12.97
CA SER A 268 -4.46 15.57 -12.59
C SER A 268 -3.67 14.47 -13.29
N MET A 269 -4.26 13.28 -13.41
CA MET A 269 -3.66 12.17 -14.15
C MET A 269 -3.47 12.50 -15.64
N VAL A 270 -4.51 13.00 -16.33
CA VAL A 270 -4.41 13.37 -17.76
C VAL A 270 -3.36 14.45 -17.98
N VAL A 271 -3.24 15.42 -17.07
CA VAL A 271 -2.20 16.46 -17.12
C VAL A 271 -0.80 15.88 -16.93
N ALA A 272 -0.62 14.98 -15.96
CA ALA A 272 0.65 14.30 -15.74
C ALA A 272 1.05 13.44 -16.95
N LEU A 273 0.09 12.70 -17.52
CA LEU A 273 0.30 11.88 -18.71
C LEU A 273 0.72 12.71 -19.93
N ASP A 274 0.03 13.82 -20.19
CA ASP A 274 0.37 14.79 -21.24
C ASP A 274 1.82 15.32 -21.07
N ALA A 275 2.20 15.69 -19.84
CA ALA A 275 3.55 16.15 -19.53
C ALA A 275 4.62 15.08 -19.80
N LEU A 276 4.36 13.82 -19.43
CA LEU A 276 5.29 12.71 -19.68
C LEU A 276 5.42 12.41 -21.19
N LEU A 277 4.30 12.38 -21.92
CA LEU A 277 4.29 12.12 -23.35
C LEU A 277 5.04 13.18 -24.16
N LYS A 278 4.90 14.46 -23.80
CA LYS A 278 5.65 15.56 -24.42
C LYS A 278 7.16 15.40 -24.30
N ARG A 279 7.64 14.76 -23.23
CA ARG A 279 9.06 14.49 -22.98
C ARG A 279 9.60 13.26 -23.69
N LEU A 280 8.73 12.39 -24.21
CA LEU A 280 9.18 11.16 -24.86
C LEU A 280 9.76 11.48 -26.25
N ARG A 281 10.93 10.96 -26.63
CA ARG A 281 11.45 11.12 -28.00
C ARG A 281 10.60 10.35 -29.02
N PRO A 282 10.65 10.70 -30.32
CA PRO A 282 10.12 9.83 -31.37
C PRO A 282 10.72 8.42 -31.25
N GLY A 283 9.89 7.38 -31.29
CA GLY A 283 10.27 5.99 -31.04
C GLY A 283 10.47 5.63 -29.56
N GLY A 284 10.32 6.59 -28.64
CA GLY A 284 10.44 6.34 -27.21
C GLY A 284 9.26 5.53 -26.65
N GLN A 285 9.47 4.96 -25.46
CA GLN A 285 8.48 4.18 -24.71
C GLN A 285 8.17 4.82 -23.36
N LEU A 286 6.89 4.90 -23.00
CA LEU A 286 6.41 5.26 -21.67
C LEU A 286 5.70 4.04 -21.06
N VAL A 287 6.17 3.58 -19.91
CA VAL A 287 5.47 2.62 -19.05
C VAL A 287 5.00 3.36 -17.81
N VAL A 288 3.69 3.45 -17.64
CA VAL A 288 3.09 4.21 -16.53
C VAL A 288 2.13 3.34 -15.74
N ALA A 289 2.21 3.42 -14.42
CA ALA A 289 1.33 2.75 -13.48
C ALA A 289 0.55 3.80 -12.68
N GLY A 290 -0.70 3.54 -12.34
CA GLY A 290 -1.52 4.50 -11.62
C GLY A 290 -2.96 4.03 -11.37
N PRO A 291 -3.84 4.94 -10.91
CA PRO A 291 -5.21 4.60 -10.56
C PRO A 291 -6.00 4.16 -11.80
N ARG A 292 -6.61 2.97 -11.70
CA ARG A 292 -7.33 2.32 -12.82
C ARG A 292 -8.43 3.21 -13.37
N GLU A 293 -9.22 3.81 -12.48
CA GLU A 293 -10.39 4.63 -12.84
C GLU A 293 -10.00 5.83 -13.69
N SER A 294 -8.89 6.48 -13.34
CA SER A 294 -8.35 7.60 -14.10
C SER A 294 -7.76 7.14 -15.43
N MET A 295 -6.91 6.11 -15.42
CA MET A 295 -6.14 5.69 -16.59
C MET A 295 -6.98 4.96 -17.64
N VAL A 296 -7.78 4.00 -17.21
CA VAL A 296 -8.51 3.05 -18.06
C VAL A 296 -10.00 2.95 -17.73
N GLY A 297 -10.47 3.68 -16.72
CA GLY A 297 -11.88 3.67 -16.34
C GLY A 297 -12.78 4.42 -17.33
N ASP A 298 -14.08 4.24 -17.14
CA ASP A 298 -15.13 4.87 -17.93
C ASP A 298 -15.19 6.38 -17.63
N LEU A 299 -14.47 7.16 -18.44
CA LEU A 299 -14.67 8.60 -18.49
C LEU A 299 -15.71 8.90 -19.58
N PRO A 300 -16.78 9.66 -19.30
CA PRO A 300 -17.77 10.01 -20.31
C PRO A 300 -17.08 10.64 -21.52
N ALA A 301 -17.35 10.12 -22.72
CA ALA A 301 -16.73 10.61 -23.96
C ALA A 301 -17.06 12.09 -24.23
N THR A 302 -18.17 12.59 -23.68
CA THR A 302 -18.60 13.98 -23.73
C THR A 302 -17.87 14.88 -22.74
N SER A 303 -17.22 14.33 -21.71
CA SER A 303 -16.47 15.10 -20.72
C SER A 303 -15.17 15.66 -21.31
N ASP A 304 -14.77 16.85 -20.88
CA ASP A 304 -13.50 17.47 -21.31
C ASP A 304 -12.28 16.59 -21.01
N ILE A 305 -12.30 15.91 -19.87
CA ILE A 305 -11.22 15.01 -19.44
C ILE A 305 -11.18 13.76 -20.33
N GLY A 306 -12.35 13.16 -20.62
CA GLY A 306 -12.45 12.01 -21.54
C GLY A 306 -11.96 12.36 -22.95
N ARG A 307 -12.37 13.52 -23.48
CA ARG A 307 -11.89 14.03 -24.78
C ARG A 307 -10.39 14.26 -24.80
N ARG A 308 -9.83 14.86 -23.73
CA ARG A 308 -8.39 15.11 -23.63
C ARG A 308 -7.59 13.81 -23.52
N ARG A 309 -8.05 12.83 -22.72
CA ARG A 309 -7.44 11.49 -22.64
C ARG A 309 -7.45 10.81 -24.01
N ALA A 310 -8.59 10.81 -24.71
CA ALA A 310 -8.71 10.23 -26.04
C ALA A 310 -7.81 10.93 -27.07
N ALA A 311 -7.66 12.26 -26.99
CA ALA A 311 -6.75 13.00 -27.85
C ALA A 311 -5.28 12.59 -27.61
N LEU A 312 -4.83 12.52 -26.35
CA LEU A 312 -3.48 12.05 -26.00
C LEU A 312 -3.21 10.64 -26.51
N LEU A 313 -4.17 9.72 -26.31
CA LEU A 313 -4.03 8.34 -26.77
C LEU A 313 -4.02 8.20 -28.30
N ARG A 314 -4.44 9.22 -29.08
CA ARG A 314 -4.28 9.23 -30.54
C ARG A 314 -2.88 9.67 -30.98
N GLU A 315 -2.12 10.34 -30.12
CA GLU A 315 -0.75 10.79 -30.41
C GLU A 315 0.29 9.69 -30.19
N VAL A 316 -0.10 8.56 -29.61
CA VAL A 316 0.77 7.43 -29.27
C VAL A 316 0.19 6.11 -29.76
N THR A 317 1.05 5.11 -29.88
CA THR A 317 0.61 3.72 -30.00
C THR A 317 0.51 3.11 -28.61
N LEU A 318 -0.65 2.57 -28.26
CA LEU A 318 -0.84 1.82 -27.02
C LEU A 318 -0.56 0.33 -27.28
N SER A 319 0.54 -0.20 -26.75
CA SER A 319 0.94 -1.60 -26.98
C SER A 319 0.35 -2.55 -25.96
N ALA A 320 0.20 -2.12 -24.69
CA ALA A 320 -0.42 -2.94 -23.66
C ALA A 320 -1.18 -2.14 -22.60
N VAL A 321 -2.23 -2.75 -22.06
CA VAL A 321 -2.99 -2.29 -20.90
C VAL A 321 -3.20 -3.46 -19.94
N LEU A 322 -2.72 -3.32 -18.71
CA LEU A 322 -2.82 -4.36 -17.70
C LEU A 322 -3.69 -3.85 -16.54
N HIS A 323 -4.74 -4.58 -16.20
CA HIS A 323 -5.51 -4.34 -14.98
C HIS A 323 -4.95 -5.17 -13.83
N LEU A 324 -4.60 -4.54 -12.73
CA LEU A 324 -3.93 -5.20 -11.61
C LEU A 324 -4.90 -5.41 -10.42
N PRO A 325 -4.71 -6.49 -9.63
CA PRO A 325 -5.45 -6.71 -8.38
C PRO A 325 -5.10 -5.65 -7.31
N GLY A 326 -3.95 -5.00 -7.45
CA GLY A 326 -3.43 -3.91 -6.62
C GLY A 326 -1.98 -3.60 -7.00
N LEU A 327 -1.51 -2.37 -6.75
CA LEU A 327 -0.11 -1.98 -7.01
C LEU A 327 0.75 -1.92 -5.74
N ILE A 328 0.14 -1.57 -4.60
CA ILE A 328 0.84 -1.11 -3.41
C ILE A 328 0.64 -2.10 -2.26
N ARG A 329 1.62 -2.18 -1.38
CA ARG A 329 1.49 -2.87 -0.09
C ARG A 329 0.68 -1.99 0.87
N GLY A 330 -0.58 -2.33 1.13
CA GLY A 330 -1.41 -1.56 2.05
C GLY A 330 -2.76 -2.21 2.35
N PRO A 331 -3.46 -1.73 3.38
CA PRO A 331 -4.76 -2.28 3.81
C PRO A 331 -5.89 -2.03 2.81
N VAL A 332 -5.71 -1.06 1.90
CA VAL A 332 -6.67 -0.75 0.84
C VAL A 332 -6.04 -1.12 -0.50
N ASP A 333 -6.47 -2.24 -1.07
CA ASP A 333 -6.11 -2.62 -2.43
C ASP A 333 -6.83 -1.68 -3.40
N ARG A 334 -6.15 -0.58 -3.77
CA ARG A 334 -6.67 0.36 -4.75
C ARG A 334 -6.52 -0.24 -6.14
N ALA A 335 -7.61 -0.20 -6.89
CA ALA A 335 -7.62 -0.70 -8.25
C ALA A 335 -6.64 0.11 -9.12
N ALA A 336 -5.73 -0.61 -9.76
CA ALA A 336 -4.65 -0.01 -10.51
C ALA A 336 -4.54 -0.56 -11.93
N ALA A 337 -3.87 0.20 -12.79
CA ALA A 337 -3.56 -0.22 -14.14
C ALA A 337 -2.13 0.16 -14.53
N VAL A 338 -1.59 -0.57 -15.50
CA VAL A 338 -0.33 -0.25 -16.18
C VAL A 338 -0.61 -0.06 -17.66
N MET A 339 -0.07 0.99 -18.25
CA MET A 339 -0.15 1.29 -19.68
C MET A 339 1.25 1.34 -20.28
N VAL A 340 1.41 0.70 -21.43
CA VAL A 340 2.63 0.75 -22.24
C VAL A 340 2.33 1.51 -23.53
N MET A 341 2.99 2.65 -23.71
CA MET A 341 2.79 3.56 -24.83
C MET A 341 4.09 3.81 -25.57
N HIS A 342 4.00 4.02 -26.89
CA HIS A 342 5.12 4.34 -27.75
C HIS A 342 4.84 5.61 -28.56
N ARG A 343 5.80 6.52 -28.65
CA ARG A 343 5.70 7.74 -29.46
C ARG A 343 6.15 7.48 -30.90
N ALA A 344 5.43 6.64 -31.63
CA ALA A 344 5.59 6.43 -33.07
C ALA A 344 4.37 5.67 -33.61
N ALA A 345 4.16 5.70 -34.93
CA ALA A 345 3.14 4.92 -35.62
C ALA A 345 3.58 3.45 -35.76
N VAL A 346 3.51 2.69 -34.66
CA VAL A 346 3.51 1.24 -34.75
C VAL A 346 2.04 0.85 -34.91
N SER A 347 1.62 0.28 -36.04
CA SER A 347 0.27 -0.31 -36.12
C SER A 347 0.19 -1.40 -35.04
N GLY A 348 -0.81 -1.48 -34.17
CA GLY A 348 -2.22 -1.07 -34.22
C GLY A 348 -3.07 -2.00 -33.35
N GLN A 349 -2.42 -2.98 -32.73
CA GLN A 349 -3.00 -3.92 -31.76
C GLN A 349 -2.48 -3.59 -30.36
N THR A 350 -3.42 -3.43 -29.45
CA THR A 350 -3.19 -3.27 -28.02
C THR A 350 -3.50 -4.59 -27.32
N THR A 351 -2.55 -5.12 -26.55
CA THR A 351 -2.78 -6.27 -25.68
C THR A 351 -3.42 -5.80 -24.38
N VAL A 352 -4.63 -6.24 -24.10
CA VAL A 352 -5.33 -6.01 -22.84
C VAL A 352 -5.23 -7.27 -22.00
N LEU A 353 -4.75 -7.15 -20.77
CA LEU A 353 -4.63 -8.25 -19.82
C LEU A 353 -5.35 -7.92 -18.52
N ASP A 354 -6.28 -8.77 -18.11
CA ASP A 354 -6.98 -8.61 -16.82
C ASP A 354 -6.42 -9.55 -15.75
N LEU A 355 -5.57 -9.01 -14.87
CA LEU A 355 -4.95 -9.77 -13.79
C LEU A 355 -5.73 -9.68 -12.47
N ARG A 356 -6.85 -8.96 -12.40
CA ARG A 356 -7.59 -8.63 -11.16
C ARG A 356 -8.14 -9.83 -10.40
N GLN A 357 -8.45 -10.91 -11.11
CA GLN A 357 -9.19 -12.05 -10.55
C GLN A 357 -8.39 -12.86 -9.51
N GLN A 358 -7.08 -12.68 -9.46
CA GLN A 358 -6.19 -13.46 -8.61
C GLN A 358 -5.04 -12.57 -8.10
N PRO A 359 -4.38 -12.93 -6.99
CA PRO A 359 -3.18 -12.25 -6.52
C PRO A 359 -2.06 -12.24 -7.56
N LEU A 360 -1.29 -11.16 -7.63
CA LEU A 360 -0.12 -11.07 -8.49
C LEU A 360 1.01 -11.91 -7.86
N THR A 361 1.42 -12.99 -8.52
CA THR A 361 2.54 -13.86 -8.12
C THR A 361 3.64 -13.80 -9.17
N SER A 362 4.90 -14.08 -8.83
CA SER A 362 6.01 -14.07 -9.81
C SER A 362 5.76 -14.98 -11.02
N GLU A 363 5.10 -16.12 -10.83
CA GLU A 363 4.69 -16.98 -11.95
C GLU A 363 3.69 -16.28 -12.87
N ARG A 364 2.67 -15.62 -12.32
CA ARG A 364 1.70 -14.87 -13.14
C ARG A 364 2.33 -13.67 -13.82
N VAL A 365 3.27 -12.99 -13.17
CA VAL A 365 4.06 -11.91 -13.78
C VAL A 365 4.83 -12.43 -14.98
N ARG A 366 5.57 -13.53 -14.82
CA ARG A 366 6.30 -14.18 -15.92
C ARG A 366 5.38 -14.58 -17.07
N THR A 367 4.25 -15.22 -16.78
CA THR A 367 3.26 -15.60 -17.82
C THR A 367 2.66 -14.37 -18.52
N ALA A 368 2.38 -13.30 -17.78
CA ALA A 368 1.88 -12.05 -18.32
C ALA A 368 2.89 -11.40 -19.27
N LEU A 369 4.17 -11.31 -18.87
CA LEU A 369 5.25 -10.77 -19.69
C LEU A 369 5.44 -11.59 -20.97
N GLN A 370 5.48 -12.93 -20.86
CA GLN A 370 5.57 -13.83 -22.01
C GLN A 370 4.39 -13.65 -22.97
N SER A 371 3.17 -13.47 -22.44
CA SER A 371 1.97 -13.25 -23.26
C SER A 371 2.03 -11.93 -24.05
N ILE A 372 2.57 -10.88 -23.43
CA ILE A 372 2.74 -9.57 -24.06
C ILE A 372 3.84 -9.63 -25.13
N GLU A 373 4.97 -10.28 -24.85
CA GLU A 373 6.07 -10.45 -25.80
C GLU A 373 5.67 -11.30 -27.01
N ALA A 374 4.97 -12.41 -26.78
CA ALA A 374 4.49 -13.29 -27.83
C ALA A 374 3.35 -12.66 -28.67
N LYS A 375 2.88 -11.45 -28.33
CA LYS A 375 1.66 -10.82 -28.89
C LYS A 375 0.52 -11.84 -28.94
N ALA A 376 0.40 -12.63 -27.88
CA ALA A 376 -0.06 -14.01 -27.99
C ALA A 376 -1.52 -14.13 -28.45
N LEU A 377 -1.68 -15.07 -29.38
CA LEU A 377 -2.92 -15.68 -29.86
C LEU A 377 -3.84 -16.06 -28.68
N GLU A 378 -5.13 -15.71 -28.82
CA GLU A 378 -6.21 -16.00 -27.87
C GLU A 378 -6.22 -17.48 -27.44
N ALA A 379 -5.81 -17.78 -26.21
CA ALA A 379 -5.92 -19.13 -25.64
C ALA A 379 -6.39 -19.14 -24.18
N ASP A 380 -6.16 -18.06 -23.42
CA ASP A 380 -6.60 -17.93 -22.04
C ASP A 380 -7.41 -16.64 -21.93
N GLY A 381 -8.70 -16.72 -21.59
CA GLY A 381 -9.71 -15.64 -21.73
C GLY A 381 -9.43 -14.33 -20.97
N GLN A 382 -8.26 -14.22 -20.33
CA GLN A 382 -7.69 -13.04 -19.67
C GLN A 382 -6.93 -12.11 -20.63
N THR A 383 -6.41 -12.62 -21.75
CA THR A 383 -5.65 -11.84 -22.74
C THR A 383 -6.52 -11.54 -23.96
N ARG A 384 -6.58 -10.28 -24.37
CA ARG A 384 -7.28 -9.85 -25.59
C ARG A 384 -6.40 -8.94 -26.42
N THR A 385 -6.40 -9.17 -27.73
CA THR A 385 -5.73 -8.28 -28.67
C THR A 385 -6.80 -7.44 -29.37
N ILE A 386 -6.82 -6.13 -29.12
CA ILE A 386 -7.87 -5.23 -29.61
C ILE A 386 -7.21 -4.18 -30.50
N ALA A 387 -7.84 -3.79 -31.60
CA ALA A 387 -7.35 -2.66 -32.39
C ALA A 387 -7.45 -1.38 -31.55
N GLN A 388 -6.42 -0.54 -31.56
CA GLN A 388 -6.42 0.70 -30.79
C GLN A 388 -7.60 1.61 -31.17
N ALA A 389 -8.00 1.63 -32.45
CA ALA A 389 -9.17 2.36 -32.90
C ALA A 389 -10.46 1.87 -32.23
N ASP A 390 -10.61 0.56 -32.04
CA ASP A 390 -11.77 -0.03 -31.36
C ASP A 390 -11.72 0.24 -29.85
N LEU A 391 -10.53 0.26 -29.26
CA LEU A 391 -10.33 0.65 -27.86
C LEU A 391 -10.66 2.14 -27.62
N LEU A 392 -10.45 3.00 -28.62
CA LEU A 392 -10.81 4.42 -28.56
C LEU A 392 -12.28 4.69 -28.95
N ALA A 393 -12.87 3.85 -29.80
CA ALA A 393 -14.23 4.00 -30.32
C ALA A 393 -15.29 3.34 -29.42
N SER A 394 -14.94 2.24 -28.76
CA SER A 394 -15.71 1.78 -27.62
C SER A 394 -15.60 2.86 -26.54
N GLU A 395 -16.74 3.37 -26.05
CA GLU A 395 -16.78 3.86 -24.66
C GLU A 395 -15.98 2.84 -23.87
N PHE A 396 -14.91 3.28 -23.17
CA PHE A 396 -13.79 2.52 -22.60
C PHE A 396 -14.18 1.32 -21.69
N ARG A 397 -15.07 0.45 -22.16
CA ARG A 397 -15.62 -0.72 -21.49
C ARG A 397 -14.61 -1.84 -21.66
N LEU A 398 -13.47 -1.66 -21.00
CA LEU A 398 -12.55 -2.73 -20.63
C LEU A 398 -13.15 -3.62 -19.52
N ALA A 399 -14.45 -3.51 -19.26
CA ALA A 399 -15.18 -4.45 -18.44
C ALA A 399 -15.15 -5.81 -19.14
N ALA A 400 -14.36 -6.74 -18.57
CA ALA A 400 -14.42 -8.16 -18.86
C ALA A 400 -15.87 -8.57 -19.11
N THR A 401 -16.19 -8.98 -20.33
CA THR A 401 -17.44 -9.68 -20.59
C THR A 401 -17.48 -10.85 -19.62
N ARG A 402 -18.48 -10.85 -18.74
CA ARG A 402 -18.89 -12.00 -17.93
C ARG A 402 -18.72 -13.25 -18.80
N PRO A 403 -17.95 -14.27 -18.40
CA PRO A 403 -18.04 -15.54 -19.08
C PRO A 403 -19.50 -15.99 -18.99
N ALA A 404 -20.14 -16.16 -20.15
CA ALA A 404 -21.37 -16.93 -20.22
C ALA A 404 -21.00 -18.38 -19.87
N SER A 405 -21.74 -18.93 -18.90
CA SER A 405 -21.66 -20.30 -18.38
C SER A 405 -20.80 -20.49 -17.11
N PRO A 406 -21.35 -21.12 -16.06
CA PRO A 406 -20.64 -21.39 -14.81
C PRO A 406 -19.58 -22.46 -15.01
N VAL A 407 -18.42 -22.26 -14.36
CA VAL A 407 -17.33 -23.23 -14.25
C VAL A 407 -17.88 -24.59 -13.78
N PRO A 408 -17.46 -25.73 -14.39
CA PRO A 408 -17.93 -27.05 -13.98
C PRO A 408 -17.49 -27.34 -12.55
N VAL A 409 -18.44 -27.73 -11.72
CA VAL A 409 -18.29 -28.12 -10.30
C VAL A 409 -17.42 -29.38 -10.13
N GLU A 410 -16.95 -30.00 -11.23
CA GLU A 410 -16.19 -31.26 -11.24
C GLU A 410 -14.82 -31.16 -10.55
N GLY A 411 -14.11 -30.03 -10.65
CA GLY A 411 -12.82 -29.85 -9.96
C GLY A 411 -12.92 -29.71 -8.44
N LEU A 412 -14.05 -29.21 -7.92
CA LEU A 412 -14.29 -29.08 -6.48
C LEU A 412 -14.82 -30.38 -5.86
N LEU A 413 -15.46 -31.23 -6.66
CA LEU A 413 -15.99 -32.54 -6.26
C LEU A 413 -14.89 -33.59 -6.15
N GLU A 414 -13.82 -33.49 -6.95
CA GLU A 414 -12.65 -34.38 -6.85
C GLU A 414 -11.87 -34.18 -5.54
N ALA A 415 -11.80 -32.93 -5.05
CA ALA A 415 -11.16 -32.60 -3.77
C ALA A 415 -11.99 -33.02 -2.53
N LEU A 416 -13.30 -33.20 -2.68
CA LEU A 416 -14.23 -33.60 -1.60
C LEU A 416 -14.56 -35.10 -1.59
N GLY A 417 -13.98 -35.87 -2.52
CA GLY A 417 -14.25 -37.30 -2.75
C GLY A 417 -13.70 -38.30 -1.72
N ARG A 418 -13.70 -37.98 -0.41
CA ARG A 418 -13.41 -38.95 0.66
C ARG A 418 -14.49 -39.04 1.76
N SER A 419 -15.74 -38.74 1.46
CA SER A 419 -16.86 -39.11 2.34
C SER A 419 -18.01 -39.73 1.53
N SER A 420 -18.12 -41.05 1.62
CA SER A 420 -19.21 -41.84 1.05
C SER A 420 -20.52 -41.51 1.74
N GLY A 421 -21.48 -40.97 1.00
CA GLY A 421 -22.85 -40.77 1.45
C GLY A 421 -23.69 -39.76 0.66
N LEU A 422 -23.07 -38.94 -0.21
CA LEU A 422 -23.77 -37.81 -0.85
C LEU A 422 -24.28 -38.04 -2.28
N LYS A 423 -23.94 -39.15 -2.94
CA LYS A 423 -24.43 -39.43 -4.31
C LYS A 423 -25.95 -39.67 -4.35
N GLU A 424 -26.48 -40.43 -3.40
CA GLU A 424 -27.92 -40.75 -3.34
C GLU A 424 -28.79 -39.53 -3.03
N ARG A 425 -28.25 -38.54 -2.31
CA ARG A 425 -28.97 -37.30 -1.95
C ARG A 425 -28.93 -36.24 -3.06
N ALA A 426 -27.92 -36.26 -3.92
CA ALA A 426 -27.75 -35.32 -5.02
C ALA A 426 -28.67 -35.65 -6.22
N GLU A 427 -28.93 -36.92 -6.48
CA GLU A 427 -29.89 -37.36 -7.52
C GLU A 427 -31.34 -37.00 -7.15
N GLU A 428 -31.72 -37.14 -5.87
CA GLU A 428 -33.05 -36.77 -5.34
C GLU A 428 -33.31 -35.25 -5.50
N LEU A 429 -32.31 -34.42 -5.23
CA LEU A 429 -32.40 -32.95 -5.33
C LEU A 429 -32.41 -32.47 -6.79
N ARG A 430 -31.74 -33.17 -7.71
CA ARG A 430 -31.79 -32.89 -9.15
C ARG A 430 -33.16 -33.19 -9.77
N ARG A 431 -33.85 -34.21 -9.26
CA ARG A 431 -35.21 -34.56 -9.71
C ARG A 431 -36.26 -33.54 -9.26
N ILE A 432 -36.06 -32.92 -8.10
CA ILE A 432 -36.96 -31.89 -7.55
C ILE A 432 -36.76 -30.53 -8.23
N SER A 433 -35.58 -30.24 -8.78
CA SER A 433 -35.27 -28.93 -9.37
C SER A 433 -35.71 -28.76 -10.84
N GLN A 434 -36.25 -29.78 -11.50
CA GLN A 434 -36.60 -29.74 -12.93
C GLN A 434 -38.09 -29.46 -13.22
N GLU A 435 -38.94 -29.32 -12.20
CA GLU A 435 -40.35 -28.97 -12.40
C GLU A 435 -40.64 -27.49 -12.13
N SER A 436 -41.03 -26.81 -13.21
CA SER A 436 -41.93 -25.64 -13.28
C SER A 436 -41.33 -24.23 -13.21
N TYR A 437 -41.39 -23.55 -14.36
CA TYR A 437 -41.27 -22.10 -14.53
C TYR A 437 -42.47 -21.60 -15.35
N ARG A 438 -43.23 -20.60 -14.87
CA ARG A 438 -43.90 -19.49 -15.62
C ARG A 438 -44.90 -18.69 -14.72
N PRO A 439 -45.31 -17.45 -15.09
CA PRO A 439 -45.24 -16.31 -14.16
C PRO A 439 -46.58 -15.60 -13.81
N ALA A 440 -46.44 -14.66 -12.85
CA ALA A 440 -47.20 -13.42 -12.59
C ALA A 440 -48.61 -13.48 -11.92
N ARG A 441 -48.72 -12.95 -10.68
CA ARG A 441 -49.48 -11.73 -10.26
C ARG A 441 -49.87 -11.74 -8.76
N ARG A 442 -49.49 -10.65 -8.07
CA ARG A 442 -50.06 -9.88 -6.93
C ARG A 442 -50.91 -10.55 -5.80
N SER A 443 -50.43 -10.34 -4.56
CA SER A 443 -51.08 -10.30 -3.21
C SER A 443 -51.44 -11.63 -2.50
N PRO A 444 -51.63 -11.65 -1.16
CA PRO A 444 -50.80 -11.22 -0.03
C PRO A 444 -50.33 -12.43 0.85
N ILE A 445 -49.30 -12.26 1.69
CA ILE A 445 -48.63 -13.35 2.43
C ILE A 445 -49.46 -13.85 3.63
N GLY A 446 -49.63 -15.18 3.72
CA GLY A 446 -50.24 -15.86 4.87
C GLY A 446 -50.53 -17.35 4.71
N SER A 447 -49.66 -18.16 4.09
CA SER A 447 -49.54 -19.62 4.36
C SER A 447 -48.42 -20.28 3.52
N ARG A 448 -47.68 -21.20 4.17
CA ARG A 448 -46.46 -21.96 3.78
C ARG A 448 -46.42 -22.53 2.33
N ARG A 449 -45.26 -22.81 1.69
CA ARG A 449 -44.21 -23.80 2.08
C ARG A 449 -42.85 -23.67 1.35
N ARG A 450 -41.79 -23.98 2.12
CA ARG A 450 -40.47 -24.61 1.82
C ARG A 450 -39.74 -24.22 0.51
N GLY A 451 -38.90 -23.20 0.66
CA GLY A 451 -37.73 -22.86 -0.18
C GLY A 451 -37.15 -21.58 0.42
N GLN A 452 -36.02 -21.65 1.12
CA GLN A 452 -35.51 -20.54 1.94
C GLN A 452 -34.78 -19.50 1.08
N THR A 453 -35.46 -18.38 0.83
CA THR A 453 -34.87 -17.04 0.67
C THR A 453 -35.76 -16.08 1.47
N ALA A 454 -35.16 -15.27 2.33
CA ALA A 454 -35.91 -14.26 3.09
C ALA A 454 -36.12 -13.03 2.21
N ASP A 455 -37.34 -12.80 1.74
CA ASP A 455 -37.73 -11.53 1.13
C ASP A 455 -37.96 -10.49 2.23
N LEU A 456 -37.19 -9.41 2.21
CA LEU A 456 -37.39 -8.23 3.04
C LEU A 456 -38.45 -7.35 2.37
N GLN A 457 -39.57 -7.05 3.04
CA GLN A 457 -40.46 -5.96 2.65
C GLN A 457 -40.61 -4.94 3.79
N VAL A 458 -40.35 -3.68 3.44
CA VAL A 458 -40.57 -2.46 4.24
C VAL A 458 -41.94 -1.89 3.88
N LEU A 459 -42.75 -1.46 4.86
CA LEU A 459 -43.81 -0.46 4.67
C LEU A 459 -44.34 0.12 6.00
N ILE A 460 -43.89 1.32 6.39
CA ILE A 460 -44.69 2.37 7.09
C ILE A 460 -44.15 3.77 6.70
N PRO A 461 -44.98 4.74 6.26
CA PRO A 461 -44.64 6.18 6.25
C PRO A 461 -45.41 6.97 7.34
N PRO A 462 -45.02 8.22 7.70
CA PRO A 462 -43.69 8.80 7.91
C PRO A 462 -43.48 9.19 9.40
N ARG A 463 -42.28 8.94 9.94
CA ARG A 463 -41.66 9.79 10.98
C ARG A 463 -40.19 9.99 10.62
N ALA A 464 -39.63 11.15 10.98
CA ALA A 464 -38.34 11.69 10.51
C ALA A 464 -37.07 10.91 10.96
N GLY A 465 -37.25 9.72 11.53
CA GLY A 465 -36.23 8.81 11.99
C GLY A 465 -36.92 7.65 12.70
N GLU A 466 -36.28 6.48 12.72
CA GLU A 466 -36.73 5.33 13.49
C GLU A 466 -35.70 5.02 14.58
N ILE A 467 -36.16 4.68 15.79
CA ILE A 467 -35.28 4.24 16.87
C ILE A 467 -35.05 2.74 16.69
N SER A 468 -33.80 2.31 16.59
CA SER A 468 -33.43 0.89 16.56
C SER A 468 -33.73 0.19 17.88
N LEU A 469 -33.98 -1.10 17.78
CA LEU A 469 -34.10 -2.01 18.92
C LEU A 469 -32.80 -2.80 19.09
N ALA A 470 -32.57 -3.32 20.29
CA ALA A 470 -31.44 -4.21 20.55
C ALA A 470 -31.50 -5.45 19.63
N GLY A 471 -30.42 -5.65 18.87
CA GLY A 471 -30.29 -6.69 17.86
C GLY A 471 -30.69 -6.25 16.44
N ASP A 472 -31.07 -5.00 16.22
CA ASP A 472 -31.29 -4.45 14.89
C ASP A 472 -29.96 -4.26 14.14
N VAL A 473 -29.99 -4.31 12.81
CA VAL A 473 -28.85 -3.96 11.96
C VAL A 473 -29.14 -2.64 11.27
N VAL A 474 -28.33 -1.62 11.55
CA VAL A 474 -28.43 -0.29 10.94
C VAL A 474 -27.53 -0.22 9.73
N VAL A 475 -28.10 0.07 8.57
CA VAL A 475 -27.40 0.21 7.30
C VAL A 475 -27.29 1.69 6.97
N THR A 476 -26.06 2.19 6.88
CA THR A 476 -25.78 3.59 6.59
C THR A 476 -25.48 3.82 5.12
N PHE A 477 -26.08 4.86 4.54
CA PHE A 477 -25.89 5.28 3.15
C PHE A 477 -25.40 6.74 3.13
N GLU A 478 -24.32 7.03 3.84
CA GLU A 478 -23.83 8.41 3.95
C GLU A 478 -23.10 8.87 2.68
N ASP A 479 -22.42 7.97 1.96
CA ASP A 479 -21.79 8.23 0.65
C ASP A 479 -21.63 6.93 -0.16
N ALA A 480 -21.52 7.04 -1.50
CA ALA A 480 -21.33 5.89 -2.40
C ALA A 480 -20.09 5.04 -2.06
N ASN A 481 -19.11 5.62 -1.37
CA ASN A 481 -17.87 4.96 -0.95
C ASN A 481 -17.85 4.56 0.54
N ALA A 482 -18.89 4.89 1.31
CA ALA A 482 -18.92 4.72 2.76
C ALA A 482 -20.17 3.94 3.25
N THR A 483 -20.82 3.19 2.36
CA THR A 483 -22.00 2.41 2.74
C THR A 483 -21.57 1.25 3.63
N SER A 484 -22.16 1.15 4.82
CA SER A 484 -21.80 0.13 5.81
C SER A 484 -23.02 -0.36 6.58
N ALA A 485 -22.92 -1.53 7.22
CA ALA A 485 -23.94 -2.03 8.12
C ALA A 485 -23.34 -2.35 9.48
N ARG A 486 -24.02 -1.94 10.55
CA ARG A 486 -23.60 -2.14 11.93
C ARG A 486 -24.73 -2.77 12.75
N ALA A 487 -24.39 -3.78 13.54
CA ALA A 487 -25.31 -4.33 14.53
C ALA A 487 -25.44 -3.36 15.70
N ASP A 488 -26.67 -2.96 16.01
CA ASP A 488 -27.01 -2.24 17.21
C ASP A 488 -27.43 -3.23 18.29
N LEU A 489 -26.50 -3.53 19.20
CA LEU A 489 -26.72 -4.53 20.25
C LEU A 489 -27.44 -3.95 21.48
N GLU A 490 -27.37 -2.64 21.66
CA GLU A 490 -27.94 -1.94 22.81
C GLU A 490 -29.34 -1.41 22.49
N GLY A 491 -29.60 -1.11 21.22
CA GLY A 491 -30.80 -0.43 20.78
C GLY A 491 -30.73 1.07 21.08
N GLY A 492 -31.78 1.80 20.71
CA GLY A 492 -31.94 3.21 21.07
C GLY A 492 -31.26 4.20 20.13
N ALA A 493 -30.57 3.75 19.08
CA ALA A 493 -29.99 4.66 18.09
C ALA A 493 -31.08 5.27 17.21
N LEU A 494 -31.03 6.59 17.02
CA LEU A 494 -31.93 7.30 16.11
C LEU A 494 -31.40 7.19 14.68
N VAL A 495 -32.07 6.39 13.85
CA VAL A 495 -31.70 6.16 12.45
C VAL A 495 -32.45 7.13 11.57
N HIS A 496 -31.74 8.14 11.08
CA HIS A 496 -32.25 9.11 10.09
C HIS A 496 -32.06 8.61 8.66
N ARG A 497 -32.97 8.98 7.76
CA ARG A 497 -32.79 8.71 6.32
C ARG A 497 -31.55 9.43 5.78
N PRO A 498 -30.79 8.81 4.86
CA PRO A 498 -31.14 7.63 4.05
C PRO A 498 -30.91 6.26 4.72
N ASN A 499 -30.43 6.22 5.97
CA ASN A 499 -30.12 4.97 6.67
C ASN A 499 -31.38 4.11 6.90
N GLN A 500 -31.19 2.79 6.95
CA GLN A 500 -32.28 1.82 7.08
C GLN A 500 -32.02 0.84 8.22
N ILE A 501 -33.09 0.32 8.82
CA ILE A 501 -33.03 -0.69 9.88
C ILE A 501 -33.45 -2.04 9.29
N VAL A 502 -32.62 -3.07 9.50
CA VAL A 502 -32.92 -4.46 9.18
C VAL A 502 -33.13 -5.22 10.48
N ARG A 503 -34.35 -5.74 10.67
CA ARG A 503 -34.72 -6.50 11.88
C ARG A 503 -34.72 -8.00 11.62
N ILE A 504 -34.03 -8.76 12.46
CA ILE A 504 -34.05 -10.22 12.41
C ILE A 504 -35.31 -10.72 13.11
N THR A 505 -36.23 -11.33 12.35
CA THR A 505 -37.45 -11.94 12.91
C THR A 505 -37.10 -13.15 13.79
N GLU A 506 -38.02 -13.58 14.66
CA GLU A 506 -37.81 -14.77 15.50
C GLU A 506 -37.45 -16.03 14.68
N GLN A 507 -38.03 -16.16 13.48
CA GLN A 507 -37.73 -17.27 12.58
C GLN A 507 -36.33 -17.16 11.95
N GLY A 508 -35.78 -15.94 11.83
CA GLY A 508 -34.45 -15.68 11.32
C GLY A 508 -33.33 -15.84 12.37
N ARG A 509 -33.63 -15.72 13.67
CA ARG A 509 -32.64 -15.81 14.75
C ARG A 509 -31.82 -17.10 14.78
N PRO A 510 -32.36 -18.30 14.43
CA PRO A 510 -31.54 -19.50 14.33
C PRO A 510 -30.56 -19.50 13.14
N LEU A 511 -30.78 -18.63 12.16
CA LEU A 511 -29.99 -18.56 10.92
C LEU A 511 -29.02 -17.37 10.91
N TRP A 512 -29.27 -16.36 11.75
CA TRP A 512 -28.56 -15.09 11.73
C TRP A 512 -28.37 -14.56 13.13
N THR A 513 -27.16 -14.09 13.41
CA THR A 513 -26.91 -13.11 14.47
C THR A 513 -26.84 -11.71 13.86
N PRO A 514 -27.15 -10.65 14.64
CA PRO A 514 -27.04 -9.28 14.15
C PRO A 514 -25.66 -8.94 13.59
N ARG A 515 -24.58 -9.37 14.26
CA ARG A 515 -23.20 -9.07 13.81
C ARG A 515 -22.86 -9.76 12.49
N VAL A 516 -23.22 -11.04 12.36
CA VAL A 516 -22.96 -11.80 11.13
C VAL A 516 -23.74 -11.21 9.95
N LEU A 517 -25.01 -10.85 10.18
CA LEU A 517 -25.82 -10.20 9.15
C LEU A 517 -25.24 -8.83 8.75
N ALA A 518 -24.84 -8.00 9.71
CA ALA A 518 -24.20 -6.71 9.45
C ALA A 518 -22.90 -6.84 8.65
N ALA A 519 -22.05 -7.81 9.00
CA ALA A 519 -20.80 -8.06 8.28
C ALA A 519 -21.04 -8.49 6.83
N LEU A 520 -22.02 -9.37 6.60
CA LEU A 520 -22.33 -9.85 5.25
C LEU A 520 -23.01 -8.79 4.38
N ILE A 521 -23.88 -7.96 4.97
CA ILE A 521 -24.46 -6.80 4.27
C ILE A 521 -23.34 -5.83 3.89
N THR A 522 -22.44 -5.49 4.81
CA THR A 522 -21.29 -4.61 4.54
C THR A 522 -20.41 -5.16 3.41
N TRP A 523 -20.12 -6.46 3.44
CA TRP A 523 -19.34 -7.11 2.39
C TRP A 523 -20.04 -7.02 1.01
N ARG A 524 -21.35 -7.26 0.95
CA ARG A 524 -22.12 -7.17 -0.30
C ARG A 524 -22.30 -5.74 -0.81
N LEU A 525 -22.36 -4.77 0.08
CA LEU A 525 -22.45 -3.35 -0.29
C LEU A 525 -21.18 -2.85 -0.98
N GLY A 526 -20.00 -3.40 -0.64
CA GLY A 526 -18.75 -3.07 -1.34
C GLY A 526 -18.70 -3.54 -2.80
N ASP A 527 -19.46 -4.59 -3.15
CA ASP A 527 -19.52 -5.14 -4.52
C ASP A 527 -20.63 -4.50 -5.37
N ALA A 528 -21.63 -3.87 -4.74
CA ALA A 528 -22.81 -3.35 -5.43
C ALA A 528 -22.63 -1.87 -5.77
N ALA A 529 -22.74 -1.51 -7.05
CA ALA A 529 -22.91 -0.13 -7.46
C ALA A 529 -24.17 0.42 -6.78
N ALA A 530 -23.98 1.40 -5.89
CA ALA A 530 -24.98 2.03 -5.02
C ALA A 530 -26.43 1.93 -5.53
N GLY A 531 -27.28 1.13 -4.87
CA GLY A 531 -28.68 1.03 -5.28
C GLY A 531 -29.53 0.01 -4.53
N SER A 532 -30.12 0.44 -3.41
CA SER A 532 -31.18 -0.24 -2.63
C SER A 532 -30.82 -1.55 -1.92
N LEU A 533 -31.20 -1.65 -0.65
CA LEU A 533 -31.16 -2.86 0.18
C LEU A 533 -31.95 -4.03 -0.42
N ASP A 534 -33.01 -3.74 -1.18
CA ASP A 534 -33.86 -4.76 -1.81
C ASP A 534 -33.10 -5.62 -2.83
N SER A 535 -31.95 -5.15 -3.32
CA SER A 535 -31.11 -5.88 -4.26
C SER A 535 -30.13 -6.85 -3.58
N ILE A 536 -30.01 -6.79 -2.25
CA ILE A 536 -29.00 -7.54 -1.49
C ILE A 536 -29.59 -8.90 -1.09
N SER A 537 -29.08 -9.95 -1.74
CA SER A 537 -29.35 -11.34 -1.35
C SER A 537 -28.16 -11.92 -0.57
N VAL A 538 -28.39 -12.28 0.70
CA VAL A 538 -27.39 -12.92 1.56
C VAL A 538 -27.82 -14.35 1.88
N ALA A 539 -26.97 -15.33 1.56
CA ALA A 539 -27.19 -16.72 1.96
C ALA A 539 -26.79 -16.93 3.42
N PRO A 540 -27.57 -17.69 4.22
CA PRO A 540 -27.20 -17.98 5.59
C PRO A 540 -25.85 -18.70 5.68
N PRO A 541 -25.06 -18.48 6.75
CA PRO A 541 -23.83 -19.22 6.95
C PRO A 541 -24.12 -20.73 7.05
N PRO A 542 -23.14 -21.58 6.71
CA PRO A 542 -23.28 -23.02 6.88
C PRO A 542 -23.71 -23.38 8.32
N ALA A 543 -24.60 -24.36 8.44
CA ALA A 543 -25.09 -24.81 9.73
C ALA A 543 -23.91 -25.20 10.65
N GLY A 544 -23.89 -24.68 11.86
CA GLY A 544 -22.83 -24.89 12.86
C GLY A 544 -21.78 -23.78 12.94
N LEU A 545 -21.57 -22.97 11.89
CA LEU A 545 -20.55 -21.92 11.88
C LEU A 545 -21.04 -20.57 12.41
N LEU A 546 -22.36 -20.36 12.52
CA LEU A 546 -22.93 -19.07 12.91
C LEU A 546 -22.38 -18.54 14.24
N ASN A 547 -22.27 -19.42 15.25
CA ASN A 547 -21.76 -19.04 16.58
C ASN A 547 -20.26 -18.74 16.58
N GLU A 548 -19.49 -19.44 15.75
CA GLU A 548 -18.04 -19.21 15.63
C GLU A 548 -17.78 -17.86 14.95
N TRP A 549 -18.53 -17.57 13.89
CA TRP A 549 -18.44 -16.29 13.18
C TRP A 549 -18.88 -15.13 14.07
N ASP A 550 -19.96 -15.29 14.84
CA ASP A 550 -20.42 -14.23 15.75
C ASP A 550 -19.37 -13.89 16.82
N LYS A 551 -18.75 -14.91 17.43
CA LYS A 551 -17.67 -14.74 18.41
C LYS A 551 -16.43 -14.07 17.81
N ALA A 552 -16.05 -14.47 16.59
CA ALA A 552 -14.92 -13.85 15.91
C ALA A 552 -15.19 -12.36 15.60
N LEU A 553 -16.40 -12.04 15.14
CA LEU A 553 -16.81 -10.66 14.87
C LEU A 553 -16.90 -9.82 16.14
N GLU A 554 -17.38 -10.40 17.25
CA GLU A 554 -17.36 -9.77 18.56
C GLU A 554 -15.93 -9.43 19.02
N ALA A 555 -14.98 -10.37 18.88
CA ALA A 555 -13.58 -10.12 19.21
C ALA A 555 -12.95 -9.01 18.34
N ILE A 556 -13.23 -9.01 17.03
CA ILE A 556 -12.77 -7.97 16.11
C ILE A 556 -13.36 -6.60 16.48
N GLN A 557 -14.66 -6.56 16.83
CA GLN A 557 -15.32 -5.33 17.24
C GLN A 557 -14.74 -4.79 18.55
N GLY A 558 -14.49 -5.67 19.54
CA GLY A 558 -13.81 -5.30 20.78
C GLY A 558 -12.44 -4.68 20.53
N TYR A 559 -11.63 -5.30 19.66
CA TYR A 559 -10.33 -4.77 19.28
C TYR A 559 -10.42 -3.38 18.61
N ARG A 560 -11.40 -3.18 17.71
CA ARG A 560 -11.62 -1.88 17.06
C ARG A 560 -12.04 -0.79 18.05
N THR A 561 -12.88 -1.11 19.03
CA THR A 561 -13.26 -0.18 20.09
C THR A 561 -12.02 0.26 20.88
N THR A 562 -11.17 -0.69 21.30
CA THR A 562 -9.92 -0.36 22.00
C THR A 562 -9.00 0.52 21.18
N LEU A 563 -8.87 0.27 19.87
CA LEU A 563 -8.08 1.14 18.99
C LEU A 563 -8.68 2.54 18.86
N GLY A 564 -10.01 2.66 18.81
CA GLY A 564 -10.69 3.95 18.77
C GLY A 564 -10.52 4.76 20.06
N GLU A 565 -10.58 4.10 21.22
CA GLU A 565 -10.30 4.72 22.52
C GLU A 565 -8.84 5.21 22.62
N LEU A 566 -7.89 4.41 22.13
CA LEU A 566 -6.49 4.80 22.07
C LEU A 566 -6.28 5.99 21.13
N ALA A 567 -6.91 5.99 19.95
CA ALA A 567 -6.84 7.11 19.01
C ALA A 567 -7.45 8.39 19.60
N ALA A 568 -8.62 8.30 20.25
CA ALA A 568 -9.23 9.45 20.93
C ALA A 568 -8.35 9.99 22.07
N SER A 569 -7.70 9.08 22.82
CA SER A 569 -6.74 9.46 23.87
C SER A 569 -5.52 10.20 23.29
N LEU A 570 -5.03 9.77 22.12
CA LEU A 570 -3.96 10.46 21.40
C LEU A 570 -4.40 11.84 20.90
N ASP A 571 -5.60 11.97 20.35
CA ASP A 571 -6.15 13.25 19.90
C ASP A 571 -6.36 14.22 21.08
N ASP A 572 -6.82 13.72 22.23
CA ASP A 572 -6.97 14.51 23.45
C ASP A 572 -5.60 14.95 23.99
N LEU A 573 -4.59 14.08 23.91
CA LEU A 573 -3.21 14.41 24.25
C LEU A 573 -2.63 15.47 23.31
N GLU A 574 -2.86 15.34 22.00
CA GLU A 574 -2.44 16.33 20.99
C GLU A 574 -3.12 17.69 21.26
N ARG A 575 -4.44 17.69 21.53
CA ARG A 575 -5.18 18.91 21.89
C ARG A 575 -4.68 19.52 23.19
N ALA A 576 -4.42 18.73 24.22
CA ALA A 576 -3.87 19.21 25.50
C ALA A 576 -2.47 19.82 25.31
N THR A 577 -1.63 19.18 24.50
CA THR A 577 -0.27 19.64 24.16
C THR A 577 -0.32 20.95 23.39
N THR A 578 -1.20 21.04 22.40
CA THR A 578 -1.42 22.26 21.61
C THR A 578 -1.89 23.40 22.50
N ASN A 579 -2.86 23.14 23.39
CA ASN A 579 -3.37 24.16 24.31
C ASN A 579 -2.31 24.60 25.34
N ALA A 580 -1.47 23.69 25.83
CA ALA A 580 -0.36 24.03 26.74
C ALA A 580 0.69 24.92 26.06
N MET A 581 0.99 24.70 24.78
CA MET A 581 1.90 25.55 24.01
C MET A 581 1.34 26.96 23.79
N PHE A 582 0.03 27.10 23.57
CA PHE A 582 -0.58 28.41 23.30
C PHE A 582 -0.93 29.21 24.56
N THR A 583 -1.22 28.57 25.68
CA THR A 583 -1.64 29.29 26.90
C THR A 583 -0.47 29.81 27.74
N GLY A 584 0.77 29.37 27.48
CA GLY A 584 1.96 29.82 28.23
C GLY A 584 1.89 29.56 29.75
N SER A 585 0.86 28.85 30.20
CA SER A 585 0.56 28.54 31.58
C SER A 585 1.10 27.15 31.84
N GLY A 586 2.30 27.09 32.43
CA GLY A 586 2.73 25.88 33.12
C GLY A 586 1.76 25.60 34.26
N MET A 587 0.77 24.74 34.03
CA MET A 587 -0.13 24.27 35.08
C MET A 587 0.71 23.55 36.14
N PRO A 588 0.69 23.99 37.41
CA PRO A 588 1.29 23.23 38.50
C PRO A 588 0.44 21.98 38.70
N VAL A 589 1.01 20.81 38.43
CA VAL A 589 0.40 19.53 38.77
C VAL A 589 0.26 19.47 40.31
N PRO A 590 -0.94 19.27 40.88
CA PRO A 590 -1.07 19.08 42.31
C PRO A 590 -0.46 17.74 42.69
N VAL A 591 0.68 17.80 43.39
CA VAL A 591 1.26 16.64 44.06
C VAL A 591 0.36 16.32 45.25
N ASN A 592 -0.59 15.40 45.06
CA ASN A 592 -1.25 14.77 46.20
C ASN A 592 -0.21 13.91 46.92
N SER A 593 0.23 14.38 48.08
CA SER A 593 0.98 13.61 49.06
C SER A 593 0.09 12.48 49.60
N LEU A 594 0.39 11.26 49.18
CA LEU A 594 -0.03 10.03 49.87
C LEU A 594 0.98 9.78 51.00
N ASP A 595 0.67 10.30 52.19
CA ASP A 595 1.10 9.74 53.47
C ASP A 595 -0.18 9.21 54.15
N ASP A 596 -0.35 7.89 54.08
CA ASP A 596 -1.12 6.93 54.92
C ASP A 596 -1.77 5.80 54.09
#